data_AF-A0A2H0XR69-F1
#
_entry.id   AF-A0A2H0XR69-F1
#
_cell.length_a   1.000
_cell.length_b   1.000
_cell.length_c   1.000
_cell.angle_alpha   90.00
_cell.angle_beta   90.00
_cell.angle_gamma   90.00
#
_symmetry.space_group_name_H-M   'P 1'
#
loop_
_entity.id
_entity.type
_entity.pdbx_description
1 polymer ?
#
loop_
_entity_poly.entity_id
_entity_poly.type
_entity_poly.pdbx_seq_one_letter_code
_entity_poly.pdbx_strand_id
1 'polypeptide(L)'
;MLIDAPKDINGRILEVRPKGHWFEFEVAKRLGYNYPPGGGLLPDIRHQTLEIKHHTGKNITVDFGRYHPGSDEVINETWNKQLKLKVNEIRYLIALAPPPEYKVITLILLTGEQIVNVFGVSPTATIKYKMGISDKWREEHRAKMIVGEQIWQQVK
;
A
#
# COMPACT_ATOMS: atom_id res chain seq x y z
N MET A 1 24.76 12.31 0.37
CA MET A 1 23.83 12.05 -0.76
C MET A 1 22.58 12.85 -0.52
N LEU A 2 22.36 13.91 -1.30
CA LEU A 2 21.10 14.63 -1.32
C LEU A 2 20.05 13.69 -1.93
N ILE A 3 19.00 13.40 -1.17
CA ILE A 3 17.87 12.61 -1.67
C ILE A 3 17.16 13.51 -2.67
N ASP A 4 17.07 13.09 -3.94
CA ASP A 4 16.32 13.83 -4.97
C ASP A 4 14.87 14.00 -4.50
N ALA A 5 14.50 15.22 -4.12
CA ALA A 5 13.15 15.54 -3.72
C ALA A 5 12.22 15.46 -4.94
N PRO A 6 11.00 14.90 -4.80
CA PRO A 6 10.04 14.80 -5.90
C PRO A 6 9.76 16.17 -6.52
N LYS A 7 9.63 16.19 -7.85
CA LYS A 7 9.31 17.40 -8.59
C LYS A 7 8.04 17.22 -9.42
N ASP A 8 7.24 18.26 -9.55
CA ASP A 8 6.10 18.30 -10.46
C ASP A 8 6.56 18.38 -11.93
N ILE A 9 5.59 18.39 -12.86
CA ILE A 9 5.84 18.52 -14.31
C ILE A 9 6.56 19.82 -14.70
N ASN A 10 6.55 20.82 -13.82
CA ASN A 10 7.20 22.11 -14.00
C ASN A 10 8.54 22.20 -13.25
N GLY A 11 9.03 21.09 -12.68
CA GLY A 11 10.29 21.03 -11.95
C GLY A 11 10.23 21.59 -10.52
N ARG A 12 9.05 21.93 -9.99
CA ARG A 12 8.89 22.45 -8.62
C ARG A 12 9.01 21.32 -7.61
N ILE A 13 9.84 21.52 -6.58
CA ILE A 13 10.00 20.56 -5.49
C ILE A 13 8.67 20.44 -4.73
N LEU A 14 8.16 19.22 -4.63
CA LEU A 14 7.00 18.89 -3.83
C LEU A 14 7.40 18.80 -2.36
N GLU A 15 6.63 19.41 -1.46
CA GLU A 15 6.79 19.23 -0.02
C GLU A 15 6.33 17.82 0.38
N VAL A 16 7.20 16.83 0.19
CA VAL A 16 6.94 15.44 0.54
C VAL A 16 7.59 15.16 1.89
N ARG A 17 6.80 15.22 2.99
CA ARG A 17 7.24 14.70 4.30
C ARG A 17 7.44 13.18 4.22
N PRO A 18 8.12 12.55 5.20
CA PRO A 18 9.31 11.70 5.02
C PRO A 18 9.14 10.47 4.07
N LYS A 19 10.27 9.83 3.69
CA LYS A 19 10.51 8.66 2.79
C LYS A 19 9.32 7.75 2.35
N GLY A 20 8.30 7.51 3.17
CA GLY A 20 7.09 6.76 2.78
C GLY A 20 6.31 7.43 1.65
N HIS A 21 6.06 8.75 1.76
CA HIS A 21 5.27 9.47 0.76
C HIS A 21 6.00 9.62 -0.59
N TRP A 22 7.34 9.47 -0.61
CA TRP A 22 8.10 9.45 -1.87
C TRP A 22 7.73 8.23 -2.71
N PHE A 23 7.61 7.05 -2.10
CA PHE A 23 7.26 5.85 -2.83
C PHE A 23 5.82 5.91 -3.34
N GLU A 24 4.90 6.41 -2.51
CA GLU A 24 3.51 6.68 -2.90
C GLU A 24 3.44 7.62 -4.12
N PHE A 25 4.23 8.71 -4.12
CA PHE A 25 4.35 9.62 -5.25
C PHE A 25 4.88 8.92 -6.51
N GLU A 26 5.96 8.13 -6.38
CA GLU A 26 6.56 7.43 -7.52
C GLU A 26 5.64 6.37 -8.13
N VAL A 27 4.79 5.73 -7.32
CA VAL A 27 3.71 4.84 -7.78
C VAL A 27 2.64 5.65 -8.50
N ALA A 28 2.13 6.72 -7.89
CA ALA A 28 1.10 7.57 -8.47
C ALA A 28 1.55 8.15 -9.83
N LYS A 29 2.79 8.64 -9.92
CA LYS A 29 3.40 9.13 -11.16
C LYS A 29 3.46 8.06 -12.25
N ARG A 30 3.86 6.82 -11.92
CA ARG A 30 3.89 5.70 -12.87
C ARG A 30 2.51 5.29 -13.36
N LEU A 31 1.47 5.52 -12.56
CA LEU A 31 0.08 5.32 -12.93
C LEU A 31 -0.54 6.51 -13.68
N GLY A 32 0.23 7.58 -13.95
CA GLY A 32 -0.21 8.74 -14.71
C GLY A 32 -0.87 9.86 -13.89
N TYR A 33 -0.80 9.81 -12.56
CA TYR A 33 -1.33 10.87 -11.69
C TYR A 33 -0.32 12.03 -11.55
N ASN A 34 -0.82 13.27 -11.55
CA ASN A 34 -0.02 14.50 -11.52
C ASN A 34 -0.04 15.23 -10.16
N TYR A 35 -0.51 14.60 -9.09
CA TYR A 35 -0.65 15.21 -7.76
C TYR A 35 -0.08 14.31 -6.66
N PRO A 36 0.41 14.88 -5.53
CA PRO A 36 0.84 14.08 -4.40
C PRO A 36 -0.38 13.38 -3.76
N PRO A 37 -0.30 12.08 -3.44
CA PRO A 37 -1.37 11.38 -2.74
C PRO A 37 -1.65 12.04 -1.39
N GLY A 38 -2.93 12.17 -1.06
CA GLY A 38 -3.41 13.02 0.02
C GLY A 38 -3.31 12.38 1.40
N GLY A 39 -2.62 13.07 2.33
CA GLY A 39 -3.08 13.30 3.70
C GLY A 39 -3.26 12.12 4.67
N GLY A 40 -2.83 10.90 4.34
CA GLY A 40 -2.92 9.74 5.26
C GLY A 40 -4.34 9.16 5.39
N LEU A 41 -5.14 9.27 4.33
CA LEU A 41 -6.50 8.71 4.26
C LEU A 41 -6.50 7.42 3.43
N LEU A 42 -7.19 6.39 3.91
CA LEU A 42 -7.35 5.12 3.20
C LEU A 42 -8.37 5.25 2.04
N PRO A 43 -8.05 4.80 0.81
CA PRO A 43 -6.72 4.45 0.31
C PRO A 43 -5.96 5.66 -0.28
N ASP A 44 -4.64 5.55 -0.36
CA ASP A 44 -3.75 6.57 -0.94
C ASP A 44 -4.18 7.01 -2.36
N ILE A 45 -4.57 6.07 -3.23
CA ILE A 45 -5.08 6.32 -4.58
C ILE A 45 -6.49 5.76 -4.72
N ARG A 46 -7.50 6.59 -4.40
CA ARG A 46 -8.93 6.24 -4.41
C ARG A 46 -9.46 5.74 -5.75
N HIS A 47 -9.05 6.36 -6.86
CA HIS A 47 -9.47 5.94 -8.20
C HIS A 47 -9.00 4.52 -8.57
N GLN A 48 -7.97 4.03 -7.88
CA GLN A 48 -7.44 2.68 -8.04
C GLN A 48 -7.77 1.79 -6.83
N THR A 49 -8.50 2.29 -5.83
CA THR A 49 -8.72 1.57 -4.58
C THR A 49 -7.40 0.99 -4.01
N LEU A 50 -6.32 1.79 -4.08
CA LEU A 50 -4.96 1.31 -3.87
C LEU A 50 -4.30 2.03 -2.70
N GLU A 51 -4.00 1.28 -1.64
CA GLU A 51 -3.17 1.67 -0.52
C GLU A 51 -1.73 1.22 -0.78
N ILE A 52 -0.76 2.05 -0.43
CA ILE A 52 0.65 1.82 -0.73
C ILE A 52 1.43 1.70 0.58
N LYS A 53 2.27 0.68 0.69
CA LYS A 53 3.14 0.44 1.85
C LYS A 53 4.56 0.20 1.36
N HIS A 54 5.52 0.88 1.97
CA HIS A 54 6.93 0.74 1.63
C HIS A 54 7.73 0.41 2.89
N HIS A 55 8.47 -0.70 2.85
CA HIS A 55 9.26 -1.14 3.98
C HIS A 55 10.73 -1.37 3.62
N THR A 56 11.60 -0.73 4.40
CA THR A 56 13.06 -0.78 4.23
C THR A 56 13.80 -1.41 5.41
N GLY A 57 13.06 -1.95 6.39
CA GLY A 57 13.64 -2.60 7.56
C GLY A 57 14.01 -4.06 7.32
N LYS A 58 14.78 -4.64 8.25
CA LYS A 58 14.99 -6.10 8.31
C LYS A 58 13.74 -6.82 8.84
N ASN A 59 13.08 -6.21 9.83
CA ASN A 59 11.78 -6.66 10.33
C ASN A 59 10.67 -5.89 9.61
N ILE A 60 9.69 -6.60 9.07
CA ILE A 60 8.59 -6.02 8.31
C ILE A 60 7.30 -6.12 9.12
N THR A 61 6.80 -4.98 9.57
CA THR A 61 5.48 -4.85 10.18
C THR A 61 4.67 -3.85 9.37
N VAL A 62 3.66 -4.33 8.67
CA VAL A 62 2.72 -3.53 7.88
C VAL A 62 1.63 -2.98 8.81
N ASP A 63 1.34 -1.68 8.70
CA ASP A 63 0.30 -0.98 9.47
C ASP A 63 -0.89 -0.66 8.57
N PHE A 64 -2.08 -1.15 8.94
CA PHE A 64 -3.35 -0.95 8.24
C PHE A 64 -4.20 0.18 8.81
N GLY A 65 -3.74 0.84 9.88
CA GLY A 65 -4.49 1.90 10.52
C GLY A 65 -5.67 1.37 11.34
N ARG A 66 -6.77 2.13 11.32
CA ARG A 66 -7.97 1.85 12.13
C ARG A 66 -8.82 0.69 11.62
N TYR A 67 -8.66 0.32 10.34
CA TYR A 67 -9.49 -0.68 9.70
C TYR A 67 -8.76 -2.03 9.64
N HIS A 68 -9.43 -3.10 10.04
CA HIS A 68 -8.92 -4.45 9.82
C HIS A 68 -9.04 -4.77 8.32
N PRO A 69 -7.96 -5.17 7.62
CA PRO A 69 -7.99 -5.36 6.17
C PRO A 69 -8.95 -6.45 5.72
N GLY A 70 -9.34 -7.41 6.58
CA GLY A 70 -10.38 -8.41 6.28
C GLY A 70 -11.82 -7.96 6.59
N SER A 71 -12.06 -6.71 6.96
CA SER A 71 -13.39 -6.24 7.37
C SER A 71 -14.36 -6.10 6.19
N ASP A 72 -15.59 -6.58 6.38
CA ASP A 72 -16.73 -6.34 5.47
C ASP A 72 -17.37 -4.95 5.64
N GLU A 73 -16.83 -4.10 6.52
CA GLU A 73 -17.31 -2.74 6.74
C GLU A 73 -17.19 -1.90 5.45
N VAL A 74 -18.28 -1.24 5.07
CA VAL A 74 -18.27 -0.25 3.98
C VAL A 74 -17.57 1.01 4.45
N ILE A 75 -16.58 1.49 3.69
CA ILE A 75 -15.84 2.70 4.03
C ILE A 75 -16.78 3.91 3.96
N ASN A 76 -17.08 4.51 5.11
CA ASN A 76 -18.01 5.64 5.23
C ASN A 76 -17.34 7.00 4.97
N GLU A 77 -16.79 7.16 3.77
CA GLU A 77 -16.13 8.39 3.32
C GLU A 77 -16.88 8.97 2.12
N THR A 78 -16.86 10.29 1.95
CA THR A 78 -17.63 10.98 0.89
C THR A 78 -17.30 10.44 -0.51
N TRP A 79 -16.04 10.10 -0.77
CA TRP A 79 -15.59 9.55 -2.06
C TRP A 79 -16.16 8.15 -2.35
N ASN A 80 -16.55 7.39 -1.32
CA ASN A 80 -17.03 6.01 -1.43
C ASN A 80 -18.57 5.89 -1.34
N LYS A 81 -19.30 7.00 -1.17
CA LYS A 81 -20.76 6.98 -0.96
C LYS A 81 -21.53 6.26 -2.06
N GLN A 82 -21.06 6.35 -3.31
CA GLN A 82 -21.68 5.71 -4.47
C GLN A 82 -21.11 4.30 -4.73
N LEU A 83 -19.80 4.13 -4.57
CA LEU A 83 -19.11 2.86 -4.88
C LEU A 83 -19.39 1.78 -3.84
N LYS A 84 -19.65 2.16 -2.58
CA LYS A 84 -19.94 1.24 -1.46
C LYS A 84 -18.85 0.18 -1.24
N LEU A 85 -17.60 0.51 -1.55
CA LEU A 85 -16.47 -0.41 -1.34
C LEU A 85 -16.31 -0.73 0.14
N LYS A 86 -16.07 -2.00 0.41
CA LYS A 86 -15.70 -2.53 1.71
C LYS A 86 -14.20 -2.40 1.95
N VAL A 87 -13.79 -2.48 3.21
CA VAL A 87 -12.37 -2.46 3.58
C VAL A 87 -11.61 -3.64 2.95
N ASN A 88 -12.20 -4.83 2.93
CA ASN A 88 -11.58 -6.03 2.37
C ASN A 88 -11.38 -6.00 0.84
N GLU A 89 -12.03 -5.07 0.15
CA GLU A 89 -11.87 -4.83 -1.28
C GLU A 89 -10.72 -3.85 -1.59
N ILE A 90 -10.12 -3.21 -0.58
CA ILE A 90 -8.94 -2.36 -0.77
C ILE A 90 -7.74 -3.18 -1.21
N ARG A 91 -7.07 -2.75 -2.28
CA ARG A 91 -5.81 -3.33 -2.76
C ARG A 91 -4.65 -2.67 -2.04
N TYR A 92 -3.67 -3.47 -1.64
CA TYR A 92 -2.43 -2.99 -1.03
C TYR A 92 -1.27 -3.32 -1.95
N LEU A 93 -0.53 -2.29 -2.36
CA LEU A 93 0.79 -2.43 -2.96
C LEU A 93 1.84 -2.34 -1.85
N ILE A 94 2.38 -3.48 -1.43
CA ILE A 94 3.42 -3.56 -0.41
C ILE A 94 4.76 -3.82 -1.10
N ALA A 95 5.68 -2.86 -0.98
CA ALA A 95 7.02 -2.93 -1.54
C ALA A 95 8.07 -3.20 -0.45
N LEU A 96 8.86 -4.25 -0.64
CA LEU A 96 9.96 -4.62 0.25
C LEU A 96 11.28 -4.20 -0.38
N ALA A 97 12.00 -3.32 0.32
CA ALA A 97 13.27 -2.76 -0.11
C ALA A 97 14.31 -2.80 1.03
N PRO A 98 14.74 -4.01 1.45
CA PRO A 98 15.60 -4.17 2.62
C PRO A 98 16.97 -3.51 2.43
N PRO A 99 17.69 -3.24 3.53
CA PRO A 99 19.06 -2.75 3.47
C PRO A 99 20.00 -3.89 3.05
N PRO A 100 21.21 -3.57 2.55
CA PRO A 100 21.76 -2.22 2.38
C PRO A 100 21.38 -1.54 1.06
N GLU A 101 20.82 -2.26 0.07
CA GLU A 101 20.64 -1.71 -1.28
C GLU A 101 19.43 -0.78 -1.40
N TYR A 102 18.43 -0.89 -0.52
CA TYR A 102 17.19 -0.10 -0.55
C TYR A 102 16.49 -0.12 -1.92
N LYS A 103 16.67 -1.20 -2.68
CA LYS A 103 15.98 -1.46 -3.94
C LYS A 103 14.77 -2.31 -3.66
N VAL A 104 13.64 -2.02 -4.31
CA VAL A 104 12.47 -2.89 -4.26
C VAL A 104 12.84 -4.24 -4.86
N ILE A 105 12.86 -5.28 -4.03
CA ILE A 105 13.17 -6.66 -4.45
C ILE A 105 11.93 -7.55 -4.45
N THR A 106 10.88 -7.20 -3.72
CA THR A 106 9.64 -7.96 -3.70
C THR A 106 8.47 -6.98 -3.69
N LEU A 107 7.47 -7.27 -4.53
CA LEU A 107 6.22 -6.54 -4.60
C LEU A 107 5.07 -7.48 -4.27
N ILE A 108 4.13 -7.01 -3.48
CA ILE A 108 2.90 -7.72 -3.14
C ILE A 108 1.74 -6.81 -3.52
N LEU A 109 0.83 -7.31 -4.34
CA LEU A 109 -0.39 -6.63 -4.75
C LEU A 109 -1.59 -7.55 -4.49
N LEU A 110 -2.23 -7.36 -3.34
CA LEU A 110 -3.32 -8.19 -2.84
C LEU A 110 -4.46 -7.32 -2.30
N THR A 111 -5.69 -7.83 -2.32
CA THR A 111 -6.80 -7.22 -1.56
C THR A 111 -6.61 -7.43 -0.06
N GLY A 112 -7.36 -6.68 0.75
CA GLY A 112 -7.36 -6.85 2.21
C GLY A 112 -7.78 -8.27 2.63
N GLU A 113 -8.76 -8.86 1.95
CA GLU A 113 -9.16 -10.27 2.12
C GLU A 113 -7.98 -11.22 1.85
N GLN A 114 -7.31 -11.06 0.71
CA GLN A 114 -6.18 -11.91 0.32
C GLN A 114 -5.00 -11.77 1.28
N ILE A 115 -4.75 -10.58 1.82
CA ILE A 115 -3.71 -10.37 2.85
C ILE A 115 -3.98 -11.19 4.10
N VAL A 116 -5.22 -11.17 4.59
CA VAL A 116 -5.62 -11.95 5.77
C VAL A 116 -5.41 -13.44 5.52
N ASN A 117 -5.77 -13.92 4.33
CA ASN A 117 -5.61 -15.33 3.97
C ASN A 117 -4.14 -15.76 3.84
N VAL A 118 -3.25 -14.89 3.32
CA VAL A 118 -1.85 -15.24 3.07
C VAL A 118 -0.98 -15.09 4.33
N PHE A 119 -1.18 -14.01 5.10
CA PHE A 119 -0.25 -13.63 6.16
C PHE A 119 -0.87 -13.68 7.56
N GLY A 120 -2.20 -13.69 7.65
CA GLY A 120 -2.90 -13.41 8.89
C GLY A 120 -2.74 -11.95 9.33
N VAL A 121 -3.71 -11.45 10.10
CA VAL A 121 -3.66 -10.13 10.71
C VAL A 121 -4.16 -10.25 12.14
N SER A 122 -3.57 -9.48 13.06
CA SER A 122 -4.00 -9.51 14.47
C SER A 122 -5.50 -9.22 14.56
N PRO A 123 -6.31 -10.07 15.23
CA PRO A 123 -7.75 -9.89 15.33
C PRO A 123 -8.12 -8.70 16.23
N THR A 124 -7.23 -8.33 17.15
CA THR A 124 -7.40 -7.20 18.07
C THR A 124 -6.48 -6.05 17.68
N ALA A 125 -7.05 -4.85 17.59
CA ALA A 125 -6.28 -3.62 17.49
C ALA A 125 -6.05 -3.05 18.89
N THR A 126 -4.80 -2.89 19.30
CA THR A 126 -4.48 -2.10 20.51
C THR A 126 -4.64 -0.61 20.22
N ILE A 127 -4.23 -0.18 19.02
CA ILE A 127 -4.35 1.19 18.49
C ILE A 127 -4.57 1.14 16.97
N LYS A 128 -3.88 0.22 16.29
CA LYS A 128 -4.00 -0.02 14.84
C LYS A 128 -3.81 -1.51 14.53
N TYR A 129 -4.36 -1.95 13.41
CA TYR A 129 -4.15 -3.29 12.88
C TYR A 129 -2.79 -3.43 12.22
N LYS A 130 -2.09 -4.55 12.48
CA LYS A 130 -0.75 -4.81 11.98
C LYS A 130 -0.56 -6.25 11.54
N MET A 131 0.37 -6.45 10.61
CA MET A 131 0.80 -7.76 10.11
C MET A 131 2.33 -7.82 10.05
N GLY A 132 2.91 -8.91 10.54
CA GLY A 132 4.31 -9.23 10.31
C GLY A 132 4.48 -10.06 9.04
N ILE A 133 5.54 -9.81 8.27
CA ILE A 133 5.95 -10.73 7.19
C ILE A 133 7.20 -11.46 7.67
N SER A 134 7.16 -12.80 7.76
CA SER A 134 8.24 -13.60 8.32
C SER A 134 9.49 -13.64 7.42
N ASP A 135 10.66 -13.84 8.02
CA ASP A 135 11.94 -13.92 7.32
C ASP A 135 11.94 -15.03 6.27
N LYS A 136 11.48 -16.23 6.67
CA LYS A 136 11.30 -17.39 5.80
C LYS A 136 10.48 -17.03 4.56
N TRP A 137 9.32 -16.38 4.74
CA TRP A 137 8.47 -16.01 3.61
C TRP A 137 9.18 -15.02 2.67
N ARG A 138 9.88 -14.02 3.22
CA ARG A 138 10.61 -13.02 2.42
C ARG A 138 11.76 -13.62 1.62
N GLU A 139 12.44 -14.64 2.16
CA GLU A 139 13.50 -15.36 1.45
C GLU A 139 12.93 -16.22 0.31
N GLU A 140 11.88 -17.00 0.58
CA GLU A 140 11.20 -17.84 -0.41
C GLU A 140 10.62 -17.04 -1.59
N HIS A 141 10.22 -15.79 -1.34
CA HIS A 141 9.58 -14.90 -2.30
C HIS A 141 10.43 -13.70 -2.71
N ARG A 142 11.74 -13.76 -2.46
CA ARG A 142 12.70 -12.74 -2.89
C ARG A 142 12.72 -12.63 -4.42
N ALA A 143 12.81 -11.41 -4.95
CA ALA A 143 12.84 -11.15 -6.40
C ALA A 143 11.55 -11.56 -7.14
N LYS A 144 10.43 -11.73 -6.42
CA LYS A 144 9.11 -12.06 -7.00
C LYS A 144 8.12 -10.91 -6.86
N MET A 145 7.15 -10.90 -7.76
CA MET A 145 5.93 -10.12 -7.63
C MET A 145 4.78 -11.07 -7.31
N ILE A 146 4.10 -10.85 -6.19
CA ILE A 146 2.92 -11.60 -5.79
C ILE A 146 1.71 -10.77 -6.15
N VAL A 147 0.82 -11.32 -6.96
CA VAL A 147 -0.42 -10.67 -7.39
C VAL A 147 -1.57 -11.61 -7.11
N GLY A 148 -2.64 -11.09 -6.52
CA GLY A 148 -3.84 -11.86 -6.25
C GLY A 148 -4.51 -12.35 -7.53
N GLU A 149 -4.97 -13.59 -7.54
CA GLU A 149 -5.80 -14.11 -8.62
C GLU A 149 -7.19 -13.47 -8.52
N GLN A 150 -7.50 -12.57 -9.46
CA GLN A 150 -8.78 -11.88 -9.70
C GLN A 150 -9.26 -10.85 -8.65
N ILE A 151 -9.39 -9.57 -9.06
CA ILE A 151 -10.65 -8.80 -9.09
C ILE A 151 -10.52 -7.71 -10.18
N TRP A 152 -10.99 -8.02 -11.39
CA TRP A 152 -11.51 -7.00 -12.31
C TRP A 152 -12.79 -7.59 -12.89
N GLN A 153 -13.91 -7.41 -12.19
CA GLN A 153 -15.19 -7.55 -12.87
C GLN A 153 -15.29 -6.37 -13.83
N GLN A 154 -15.14 -6.65 -15.13
CA GLN A 154 -15.67 -5.75 -16.14
C GLN A 154 -17.18 -5.65 -15.88
N VAL A 155 -17.63 -4.46 -15.50
CA VAL A 155 -19.05 -4.12 -15.62
C VAL A 155 -19.37 -4.30 -17.10
N LYS A 156 -20.19 -5.31 -17.41
CA LYS A 156 -20.80 -5.49 -18.74
C LYS A 156 -21.82 -4.38 -18.99
#